data_AF-A0A7C7WFA7-F1
#
_entry.id   AF-A0A7C7WFA7-F1
#
_cell.length_a   1.000
_cell.length_b   1.000
_cell.length_c   1.000
_cell.angle_alpha   90.00
_cell.angle_beta   90.00
_cell.angle_gamma   90.00
#
_symmetry.space_group_name_H-M   'P 1'
#
loop_
_entity.id
_entity.type
_entity.pdbx_description
1 polymer ?
#
loop_
_entity_poly.entity_id
_entity_poly.type
_entity_poly.pdbx_seq_one_letter_code
_entity_poly.pdbx_strand_id
1 'polypeptide(L)'
;MARQIHRLVGFPHSGDLILMGNVRPDGRVVTFEEQVATHGGLGGVQEQAFIARPPTVNLGSVEGPEDLHRLFVERYLGNASG
;
A
#
# COMPACT_ATOMS: atom_id res chain seq x y z
N MET A 1 6.18 -3.67 -4.98
CA MET A 1 5.82 -4.87 -4.19
C MET A 1 7.02 -5.48 -3.43
N ALA A 2 8.11 -5.89 -4.08
CA ALA A 2 9.25 -6.58 -3.43
C ALA A 2 9.82 -5.86 -2.17
N ARG A 3 9.99 -4.53 -2.23
CA ARG A 3 10.44 -3.72 -1.09
C ARG A 3 9.49 -3.83 0.12
N GLN A 4 8.18 -3.86 -0.12
CA GLN A 4 7.16 -3.93 0.93
C GLN A 4 7.14 -5.32 1.59
N ILE A 5 7.31 -6.39 0.79
CA ILE A 5 7.47 -7.76 1.32
C ILE A 5 8.74 -7.85 2.17
N HIS A 6 9.87 -7.32 1.69
CA HIS A 6 11.11 -7.34 2.46
C HIS A 6 10.97 -6.62 3.81
N ARG A 7 10.28 -5.46 3.83
CA ARG A 7 9.97 -4.75 5.07
C ARG A 7 9.08 -5.58 6.00
N LEU A 8 8.04 -6.22 5.47
CA LEU A 8 7.13 -7.09 6.24
C LEU A 8 7.91 -8.23 6.92
N VAL A 9 8.80 -8.91 6.18
CA VAL A 9 9.63 -10.00 6.71
C VAL A 9 10.56 -9.51 7.83
N GLY A 10 10.99 -8.25 7.79
CA GLY A 10 11.89 -7.67 8.79
C GLY A 10 11.25 -7.28 10.13
N PHE A 11 9.93 -7.37 10.29
CA PHE A 11 9.30 -7.04 11.57
C PHE A 11 9.61 -8.08 12.65
N PRO A 12 9.79 -7.67 13.93
CA PRO A 12 10.08 -8.59 15.03
C PRO A 12 8.93 -9.57 15.33
N HIS A 13 7.75 -9.32 14.77
CA HIS A 13 6.56 -10.15 14.91
C HIS A 13 6.16 -10.82 13.58
N SER A 14 7.03 -10.79 12.57
CA SER A 14 6.86 -11.57 11.34
C SER A 14 7.16 -13.04 11.67
N GLY A 15 6.19 -13.93 11.52
CA GLY A 15 6.37 -15.35 11.82
C GLY A 15 7.41 -16.02 10.91
N ASP A 16 7.68 -17.31 11.15
CA ASP A 16 8.70 -18.06 10.39
C ASP A 16 8.36 -18.23 8.89
N LEU A 17 7.08 -18.17 8.55
CA LEU A 17 6.56 -18.35 7.20
C LEU A 17 5.53 -17.27 6.86
N ILE A 18 5.65 -16.72 5.65
CA ILE A 18 4.67 -15.82 5.04
C ILE A 18 4.12 -16.49 3.79
N LEU A 19 2.83 -16.80 3.79
CA LEU A 19 2.13 -17.44 2.68
C LEU A 19 1.23 -16.40 1.99
N MET A 20 1.40 -16.26 0.68
CA MET A 20 0.59 -15.36 -0.14
C MET A 20 -0.12 -16.18 -1.22
N GLY A 21 -1.41 -15.92 -1.42
CA GLY A 21 -2.18 -16.59 -2.46
C GLY A 21 -1.72 -16.22 -3.87
N ASN A 22 -1.87 -17.15 -4.81
CA ASN A 22 -1.45 -16.94 -6.20
C ASN A 22 -2.32 -15.90 -6.92
N VAL A 23 -1.72 -15.16 -7.85
CA VAL A 23 -2.43 -14.31 -8.82
C VAL A 23 -2.81 -15.15 -10.03
N ARG A 24 -4.10 -15.23 -10.33
CA ARG A 24 -4.62 -15.96 -11.48
C ARG A 24 -4.43 -15.14 -12.77
N PRO A 25 -4.45 -15.79 -13.95
CA PRO A 25 -4.31 -15.09 -15.23
C PRO A 25 -5.36 -13.99 -15.49
N ASP A 26 -6.51 -14.07 -14.84
CA ASP A 26 -7.60 -13.08 -14.92
C ASP A 26 -7.47 -11.95 -13.87
N GLY A 27 -6.36 -11.88 -13.15
CA GLY A 27 -6.06 -10.85 -12.16
C GLY A 27 -6.68 -11.07 -10.78
N ARG A 28 -7.45 -12.16 -10.58
CA ARG A 28 -7.96 -12.54 -9.24
C ARG A 28 -6.84 -13.08 -8.37
N VAL A 29 -6.89 -12.77 -7.07
CA VAL A 29 -5.95 -13.27 -6.07
C VAL A 29 -6.64 -14.34 -5.22
N VAL A 30 -5.95 -15.47 -4.97
CA VAL A 30 -6.45 -16.51 -4.06
C VAL A 30 -6.42 -15.99 -2.63
N THR A 31 -7.52 -16.17 -1.90
CA THR A 31 -7.67 -15.68 -0.53
C THR A 31 -7.87 -16.85 0.42
N PHE A 32 -7.45 -16.70 1.67
CA PHE A 32 -7.55 -17.76 2.68
C PHE A 32 -8.73 -17.58 3.63
N GLU A 33 -9.55 -16.54 3.41
CA GLU A 33 -10.73 -16.21 4.20
C GLU A 33 -11.98 -16.30 3.33
N GLU A 34 -13.12 -16.64 3.95
CA GLU A 34 -14.42 -16.82 3.27
C GLU A 34 -15.18 -15.50 3.05
N GLN A 35 -14.60 -14.36 3.42
CA GLN A 35 -15.26 -13.06 3.34
C GLN A 35 -15.43 -12.59 1.89
N VAL A 36 -16.57 -11.96 1.60
CA VAL A 36 -16.79 -11.25 0.35
C VAL A 36 -16.08 -9.90 0.46
N ALA A 37 -15.00 -9.72 -0.30
CA ALA A 37 -14.01 -8.66 -0.20
C ALA A 37 -12.93 -8.92 0.86
N THR A 38 -11.76 -9.28 0.36
CA THR A 38 -10.58 -9.71 1.11
C THR A 38 -9.39 -8.84 0.74
N HIS A 39 -8.43 -8.73 1.63
CA HIS A 39 -7.25 -7.87 1.44
C HIS A 39 -5.96 -8.58 1.84
N GLY A 40 -4.81 -7.97 1.52
CA GLY A 40 -3.50 -8.50 1.92
C GLY A 40 -2.90 -9.53 0.95
N GLY A 41 -3.53 -9.75 -0.20
CA GLY A 41 -2.94 -10.52 -1.29
C GLY A 41 -1.80 -9.76 -2.00
N LEU A 42 -1.04 -10.47 -2.85
CA LEU A 42 -0.09 -9.83 -3.77
C LEU A 42 -0.75 -9.63 -5.13
N GLY A 43 -0.55 -8.47 -5.75
CA GLY A 43 -0.90 -8.24 -7.15
C GLY A 43 -2.39 -7.98 -7.41
N GLY A 44 -2.77 -8.15 -8.67
CA GLY A 44 -4.10 -7.84 -9.18
C GLY A 44 -4.37 -6.33 -9.23
N VAL A 45 -5.64 -5.96 -9.11
CA VAL A 45 -6.08 -4.55 -9.16
C VAL A 45 -5.55 -3.70 -7.99
N GLN A 46 -5.06 -4.32 -6.92
CA GLN A 46 -4.49 -3.62 -5.76
C GLN A 46 -3.20 -2.86 -6.10
N GLU A 47 -2.52 -3.20 -7.19
CA GLU A 47 -1.33 -2.48 -7.67
C GLU A 47 -1.65 -1.26 -8.55
N GLN A 48 -2.93 -1.03 -8.87
CA GLN A 48 -3.36 0.02 -9.80
C GLN A 48 -3.97 1.21 -9.05
N ALA A 49 -3.19 1.83 -8.16
CA ALA A 49 -3.63 3.02 -7.43
C ALA A 49 -3.67 4.26 -8.33
N PHE A 50 -4.66 5.13 -8.11
CA PHE A 50 -4.72 6.46 -8.72
C PHE A 50 -5.09 7.52 -7.68
N ILE A 51 -4.70 8.76 -7.95
CA ILE A 51 -5.02 9.92 -7.10
C ILE A 51 -5.55 11.04 -8.00
N ALA A 52 -6.76 11.51 -7.71
CA ALA A 52 -7.28 12.75 -8.27
C ALA A 52 -6.83 13.92 -7.38
N ARG A 53 -6.15 14.91 -7.96
CA ARG A 53 -5.60 16.06 -7.21
C ARG A 53 -5.67 17.37 -7.99
N PRO A 54 -5.78 18.53 -7.32
CA PRO A 54 -5.68 19.82 -8.00
C PRO A 54 -4.32 19.99 -8.71
N PRO A 55 -4.25 20.68 -9.86
CA PRO A 55 -3.00 20.88 -10.60
C PRO A 55 -1.89 21.57 -9.80
N THR A 56 -2.25 22.32 -8.75
CA THR A 56 -1.33 23.02 -7.85
C THR A 56 -0.66 22.13 -6.80
N VAL A 57 -1.14 20.90 -6.58
CA VAL A 57 -0.60 19.99 -5.55
C VAL A 57 0.48 19.08 -6.14
N ASN A 58 1.76 19.43 -5.97
CA ASN A 58 2.85 18.54 -6.35
C ASN A 58 3.00 17.41 -5.31
N LEU A 59 2.82 16.15 -5.76
CA LEU A 59 2.97 14.96 -4.91
C LEU A 59 4.43 14.51 -4.76
N GLY A 60 5.35 14.99 -5.61
CA GLY A 60 6.71 14.45 -5.68
C GLY A 60 6.72 12.98 -6.11
N SER A 61 7.72 12.23 -5.63
CA SER A 61 7.76 10.78 -5.77
C SER A 61 6.93 10.15 -4.63
N VAL A 62 5.93 9.35 -5.00
CA VAL A 62 5.09 8.60 -4.06
C VAL A 62 5.29 7.13 -4.35
N GLU A 63 5.91 6.40 -3.43
CA GLU A 63 6.07 4.95 -3.54
C GLU A 63 5.07 4.17 -2.68
N GLY A 64 4.40 4.85 -1.73
CA GLY A 64 3.41 4.22 -0.87
C GLY A 64 2.63 5.19 0.01
N PRO A 65 1.70 4.67 0.83
CA PRO A 65 0.85 5.46 1.71
C PRO A 65 1.63 6.33 2.71
N GLU A 66 2.80 5.88 3.16
CA GLU A 66 3.63 6.62 4.11
C GLU A 66 4.17 7.94 3.54
N ASP A 67 4.47 7.98 2.24
CA ASP A 67 4.90 9.21 1.55
C ASP A 67 3.75 10.21 1.45
N LEU A 68 2.53 9.73 1.17
CA LEU A 68 1.32 10.55 1.15
C LEU A 68 1.00 11.11 2.54
N HIS A 69 1.10 10.26 3.57
CA HIS A 69 0.89 10.69 4.95
C HIS A 69 1.86 11.82 5.32
N ARG A 70 3.16 11.65 5.05
CA ARG A 70 4.17 12.69 5.30
C ARG A 70 3.84 14.00 4.56
N LEU A 71 3.50 13.92 3.27
CA LEU A 71 3.08 15.08 2.47
C LEU A 71 1.88 15.81 3.11
N PHE A 72 0.86 15.08 3.57
CA PHE A 72 -0.32 15.68 4.19
C PHE A 72 0.00 16.32 5.54
N VAL A 73 0.79 15.66 6.36
CA VAL A 73 1.25 16.21 7.64
C VAL A 73 2.02 17.51 7.41
N GLU A 74 3.03 17.50 6.53
CA GLU A 74 3.84 18.70 6.24
C GLU A 74 3.00 19.86 5.69
N ARG A 75 2.11 19.57 4.73
CA ARG A 75 1.33 20.59 4.03
C ARG A 75 0.22 21.19 4.88
N TYR A 76 -0.48 20.38 5.67
CA TYR A 76 -1.73 20.78 6.33
C TYR A 76 -1.65 20.86 7.85
N LEU A 77 -0.75 20.10 8.49
CA LEU A 77 -0.58 20.12 9.94
C LEU A 77 0.67 20.89 10.37
N GLY A 78 1.75 20.85 9.58
CA GLY A 78 2.99 21.61 9.83
C GLY A 78 2.80 23.12 9.74
N ASN A 79 1.92 23.58 8.84
CA ASN A 79 1.61 25.00 8.63
C ASN A 79 0.59 25.58 9.63
N ALA A 80 0.04 24.78 10.56
CA ALA A 80 -0.95 25.22 11.54
C ALA A 80 -0.33 25.79 12.84
N SER A 81 0.99 25.99 12.87
CA SER A 81 1.76 26.51 14.01
C SER A 81 2.43 27.87 13.75
N GLY A 82 1.95 28.62 12.75
CA GLY A 82 2.36 30.01 12.45
C GLY A 82 1.26 31.01 12.76
#